data_AF-A0A916W3U1-F1
#
_entry.id   AF-A0A916W3U1-F1
#
_cell.length_a   1.000
_cell.length_b   1.000
_cell.length_c   1.000
_cell.angle_alpha   90.00
_cell.angle_beta   90.00
_cell.angle_gamma   90.00
#
_symmetry.space_group_name_H-M   'P 1'
#
loop_
_entity.id
_entity.type
_entity.pdbx_description
1 polymer ?
#
loop_
_entity_poly.entity_id
_entity_poly.type
_entity_poly.pdbx_seq_one_letter_code
_entity_poly.pdbx_strand_id
1 'polypeptide(L)'
;MSKHAPDVAPAMEFSAVVTDIREESRAAGRQRWQIALDRTEFGTDGDRRVGVMEAVAPRGARLIVPVLDVVVDAAGEVWQVVEKPLAAGTRVTARVGVAEFERSAAC
;
A
#
# COMPACT_ATOMS: atom_id res chain seq x y z
N MET A 1 -9.90 23.81 -24.46
CA MET A 1 -8.58 23.39 -23.98
C MET A 1 -8.43 23.89 -22.55
N SER A 2 -8.47 22.98 -21.59
CA SER A 2 -7.94 23.10 -20.21
C SER A 2 -8.41 21.84 -19.51
N LYS A 3 -7.66 20.75 -19.69
CA LYS A 3 -7.88 19.51 -18.95
C LYS A 3 -7.56 19.86 -17.50
N HIS A 4 -8.59 19.95 -16.66
CA HIS A 4 -8.45 20.07 -15.21
C HIS A 4 -7.71 18.82 -14.75
N ALA A 5 -6.38 18.90 -14.63
CA ALA A 5 -5.65 17.91 -13.85
C ALA A 5 -6.20 18.04 -12.43
N PRO A 6 -6.68 16.95 -11.80
CA PRO A 6 -7.00 17.04 -10.40
C PRO A 6 -5.75 17.55 -9.70
N ASP A 7 -5.92 18.53 -8.82
CA ASP A 7 -4.94 18.94 -7.83
C ASP A 7 -4.69 17.71 -6.95
N VAL A 8 -3.81 16.81 -7.42
CA VAL A 8 -3.37 15.66 -6.65
C VAL A 8 -2.50 16.26 -5.57
N ALA A 9 -3.05 16.39 -4.35
CA ALA A 9 -2.30 16.71 -3.14
C ALA A 9 -0.93 16.01 -3.19
N PRO A 10 0.17 16.65 -2.75
CA PRO A 10 1.51 16.13 -3.00
C PRO A 10 1.63 14.71 -2.48
N ALA A 11 1.57 13.74 -3.39
CA ALA A 11 1.70 12.33 -3.06
C ALA A 11 3.13 12.15 -2.57
N MET A 12 3.30 11.88 -1.28
CA MET A 12 4.62 11.57 -0.75
C MET A 12 5.04 10.23 -1.34
N GLU A 13 6.12 10.23 -2.13
CA GLU A 13 6.69 9.03 -2.73
C GLU A 13 7.97 8.61 -1.98
N PHE A 14 8.12 7.32 -1.71
CA PHE A 14 9.33 6.77 -1.09
C PHE A 14 9.62 5.35 -1.60
N SER A 15 10.89 4.95 -1.54
CA SER A 15 11.29 3.56 -1.82
C SER A 15 11.55 2.80 -0.52
N ALA A 16 11.19 1.53 -0.50
CA ALA A 16 11.39 0.65 0.64
C ALA A 16 11.60 -0.81 0.17
N VAL A 17 11.95 -1.67 1.12
CA VAL A 17 12.07 -3.11 0.93
C VAL A 17 11.13 -3.81 1.89
N VAL A 18 10.40 -4.81 1.38
CA VAL A 18 9.58 -5.68 2.22
C VAL A 18 10.48 -6.50 3.14
N THR A 19 10.30 -6.34 4.45
CA THR A 19 11.07 -7.05 5.48
C THR A 19 10.35 -8.29 5.97
N ASP A 20 9.03 -8.22 6.13
CA ASP A 20 8.22 -9.33 6.62
C ASP A 20 6.79 -9.30 6.06
N ILE A 21 6.11 -10.45 6.07
CA ILE A 21 4.74 -10.63 5.58
C ILE A 21 4.02 -11.64 6.44
N ARG A 22 2.77 -11.32 6.81
CA ARG A 22 1.89 -12.26 7.50
C ARG A 22 0.46 -12.19 6.97
N GLU A 23 -0.27 -13.29 7.10
CA GLU A 23 -1.70 -13.30 6.84
C GLU A 23 -2.42 -12.58 8.00
N GLU A 24 -3.26 -11.60 7.68
CA GLU A 24 -4.11 -10.93 8.67
C GLU A 24 -5.43 -11.68 8.82
N SER A 25 -6.11 -11.91 7.71
CA SER A 25 -7.40 -12.58 7.70
C SER A 25 -7.67 -13.23 6.35
N ARG A 26 -8.42 -14.32 6.39
CA ARG A 26 -8.98 -14.96 5.21
C ARG A 26 -10.45 -15.22 5.47
N ALA A 27 -11.31 -14.37 4.91
CA ALA A 27 -12.75 -14.42 5.12
C ALA A 27 -13.51 -14.15 3.83
N ALA A 28 -14.59 -14.90 3.59
CA ALA A 28 -15.49 -14.71 2.44
C ALA A 28 -14.78 -14.61 1.07
N GLY A 29 -13.70 -15.39 0.88
CA GLY A 29 -12.91 -15.38 -0.36
C GLY A 29 -11.97 -14.18 -0.53
N ARG A 30 -11.92 -13.27 0.45
CA ARG A 30 -10.96 -12.16 0.51
C ARG A 30 -9.83 -12.52 1.49
N GLN A 31 -8.61 -12.30 1.06
CA GLN A 31 -7.42 -12.54 1.88
C GLN A 31 -6.72 -11.21 2.08
N ARG A 32 -6.49 -10.85 3.35
CA ARG A 32 -5.73 -9.67 3.75
C ARG A 32 -4.37 -10.11 4.26
N TRP A 33 -3.38 -9.32 3.90
CA TRP A 33 -1.99 -9.51 4.25
C TRP A 33 -1.49 -8.25 4.92
N GLN A 34 -0.62 -8.44 5.90
CA GLN A 34 0.14 -7.39 6.52
C GLN A 34 1.58 -7.51 6.04
N ILE A 35 2.10 -6.41 5.54
CA ILE A 35 3.48 -6.28 5.06
C ILE A 35 4.21 -5.36 6.03
N ALA A 36 5.46 -5.66 6.35
CA ALA A 36 6.37 -4.74 7.03
C ALA A 36 7.41 -4.24 6.03
N LEU A 37 7.87 -3.02 6.22
CA LEU A 37 8.89 -2.38 5.38
C LEU A 37 10.09 -1.99 6.25
N ASP A 38 11.28 -1.96 5.66
CA ASP A 38 12.48 -1.42 6.30
C ASP A 38 12.36 0.06 6.67
N ARG A 39 11.50 0.78 5.96
CA ARG A 39 11.07 2.15 6.26
C ARG A 39 9.68 2.41 5.68
N THR A 40 8.94 3.32 6.30
CA THR A 40 7.61 3.73 5.83
C THR A 40 7.35 5.20 6.07
N GLU A 41 6.75 5.87 5.09
CA GLU A 41 6.18 7.22 5.25
C GLU A 41 4.65 7.18 5.39
N PHE A 42 4.04 5.99 5.26
CA PHE A 42 2.62 5.82 5.59
C PHE A 42 2.40 6.12 7.07
N GLY A 43 1.36 6.89 7.33
CA GLY A 43 0.94 7.26 8.68
C GLY A 43 -0.17 6.35 9.19
N THR A 44 -0.36 6.34 10.49
CA THR A 44 -1.47 5.65 11.16
C THR A 44 -2.64 6.59 11.38
N ASP A 45 -2.79 7.67 10.61
CA ASP A 45 -3.87 8.64 10.71
C ASP A 45 -4.27 9.22 9.34
N GLY A 46 -5.54 9.62 9.24
CA GLY A 46 -6.12 10.28 8.07
C GLY A 46 -5.81 9.61 6.74
N ASP A 47 -5.55 10.44 5.73
CA ASP A 47 -5.28 10.01 4.36
C ASP A 47 -3.88 9.38 4.19
N ARG A 48 -3.02 9.44 5.22
CA ARG A 48 -1.69 8.82 5.20
C ARG A 48 -1.71 7.32 5.46
N ARG A 49 -2.87 6.76 5.87
CA ARG A 49 -3.09 5.32 6.05
C ARG A 49 -3.24 4.55 4.75
N VAL A 50 -3.39 5.26 3.64
CA VAL A 50 -3.73 4.68 2.34
C VAL A 50 -2.77 5.14 1.26
N GLY A 51 -2.72 4.37 0.17
CA GLY A 51 -1.92 4.70 -1.00
C GLY A 51 -1.65 3.47 -1.85
N VAL A 52 -0.54 3.46 -2.58
CA VAL A 52 -0.15 2.35 -3.46
C VAL A 52 1.32 2.00 -3.29
N MET A 53 1.64 0.72 -3.48
CA MET A 53 3.00 0.21 -3.59
C MET A 53 3.19 -0.41 -4.98
N GLU A 54 4.16 0.09 -5.74
CA GLU A 54 4.60 -0.50 -7.00
C GLU A 54 5.82 -1.40 -6.72
N ALA A 55 5.65 -2.70 -6.94
CA ALA A 55 6.72 -3.68 -6.88
C ALA A 55 7.15 -4.08 -8.30
N VAL A 56 8.45 -4.26 -8.51
CA VAL A 56 8.97 -4.92 -9.72
C VAL A 56 9.34 -6.35 -9.34
N ALA A 57 8.59 -7.32 -9.88
CA ALA A 57 8.89 -8.72 -9.70
C ALA A 57 10.25 -9.07 -10.34
N PRO A 58 10.96 -10.12 -9.88
CA PRO A 58 12.26 -10.52 -10.44
C PRO A 58 12.24 -10.78 -11.96
N ARG A 59 11.08 -11.09 -12.54
CA ARG A 59 10.88 -11.31 -13.98
C ARG A 59 10.46 -10.04 -14.74
N GLY A 60 10.57 -8.86 -14.13
CA GLY A 60 10.27 -7.55 -14.74
C GLY A 60 8.79 -7.16 -14.76
N ALA A 61 7.89 -8.03 -14.30
CA ALA A 61 6.47 -7.67 -14.18
C ALA A 61 6.28 -6.62 -13.09
N ARG A 62 5.58 -5.54 -13.41
CA ARG A 62 5.18 -4.52 -12.43
C ARG A 62 3.88 -4.93 -11.77
N LEU A 63 3.87 -4.92 -10.45
CA LEU A 63 2.70 -5.21 -9.64
C LEU A 63 2.37 -3.96 -8.83
N ILE A 64 1.16 -3.45 -8.99
CA ILE A 64 0.63 -2.36 -8.17
C ILE A 64 -0.25 -3.00 -7.09
N VAL A 65 0.10 -2.71 -5.83
CA VAL A 65 -0.58 -3.21 -4.64
C VAL A 65 -1.13 -2.02 -3.86
N PRO A 66 -2.44 -1.87 -3.76
CA PRO A 66 -3.02 -0.82 -2.93
C PRO A 66 -2.81 -1.11 -1.44
N VAL A 67 -2.49 -0.05 -0.68
CA VAL A 67 -2.48 -0.06 0.78
C VAL A 67 -3.85 0.38 1.27
N LEU A 68 -4.53 -0.53 1.96
CA LEU A 68 -5.89 -0.36 2.47
C LEU A 68 -5.93 0.37 3.81
N ASP A 69 -4.95 0.11 4.64
CA ASP A 69 -4.82 0.66 5.99
C ASP A 69 -3.39 0.48 6.48
N VAL A 70 -3.05 1.16 7.57
CA VAL A 70 -1.79 0.96 8.30
C VAL A 70 -2.07 0.74 9.77
N VAL A 71 -1.53 -0.36 10.29
CA VAL A 71 -1.68 -0.77 11.68
C VAL A 71 -0.33 -0.84 12.38
N VAL A 72 -0.33 -0.61 13.68
CA VAL A 72 0.85 -0.79 14.53
C VAL A 72 0.57 -1.98 15.44
N ASP A 73 1.51 -2.91 15.53
CA ASP A 73 1.37 -4.03 16.46
C ASP A 73 1.84 -3.69 17.88
N ALA A 74 1.76 -4.66 18.79
CA ALA A 74 2.15 -4.47 20.18
C ALA A 74 3.65 -4.18 20.37
N ALA A 75 4.50 -4.51 19.38
CA ALA A 75 5.93 -4.22 19.41
C ALA A 75 6.27 -2.83 18.85
N GLY A 76 5.27 -2.10 18.30
CA GLY A 76 5.48 -0.81 17.66
C GLY A 76 5.87 -0.93 16.19
N GLU A 77 5.81 -2.12 15.59
CA GLU A 77 6.12 -2.33 14.18
C GLU A 77 4.95 -1.86 13.30
N VAL A 78 5.27 -1.25 12.16
CA VAL A 78 4.27 -0.65 11.28
C VAL A 78 3.96 -1.58 10.11
N TRP A 79 2.71 -1.98 10.00
CA TRP A 79 2.24 -2.94 9.01
C TRP A 79 1.27 -2.32 8.01
N GLN A 80 1.56 -2.48 6.72
CA GLN A 80 0.67 -2.07 5.63
C GLN A 80 -0.30 -3.22 5.31
N VAL A 81 -1.60 -2.93 5.39
CA VAL A 81 -2.66 -3.89 5.08
C VAL A 81 -2.95 -3.87 3.59
N VAL A 82 -2.86 -5.02 2.94
CA VAL A 82 -3.03 -5.18 1.48
C VAL A 82 -3.80 -6.45 1.14
N GLU A 83 -4.32 -6.55 -0.09
CA GLU A 83 -5.00 -7.78 -0.58
C GLU A 83 -4.09 -8.71 -1.38
N LYS A 84 -2.92 -8.22 -1.83
CA LYS A 84 -1.95 -8.99 -2.60
C LYS A 84 -0.61 -9.00 -1.87
N PRO A 85 -0.08 -10.18 -1.48
CA PRO A 85 1.19 -10.23 -0.77
C PRO A 85 2.35 -9.89 -1.72
N LEU A 86 3.38 -9.26 -1.17
CA LEU A 86 4.67 -9.04 -1.83
C LEU A 86 5.72 -9.82 -1.05
N ALA A 87 6.60 -10.56 -1.72
CA ALA A 87 7.61 -11.38 -1.05
C ALA A 87 8.66 -10.55 -0.30
N ALA A 88 9.25 -11.10 0.76
CA ALA A 88 10.31 -10.44 1.51
C ALA A 88 11.53 -10.23 0.60
N GLY A 89 12.20 -9.09 0.76
CA GLY A 89 13.25 -8.62 -0.14
C GLY A 89 12.73 -7.94 -1.41
N THR A 90 11.41 -7.88 -1.65
CA THR A 90 10.86 -7.13 -2.78
C THR A 90 11.05 -5.64 -2.57
N ARG A 91 11.71 -4.96 -3.52
CA ARG A 91 11.81 -3.50 -3.53
C ARG A 91 10.50 -2.91 -4.06
N VAL A 92 9.99 -1.91 -3.36
CA VAL A 92 8.77 -1.19 -3.71
C VAL A 92 9.03 0.30 -3.85
N THR A 93 8.24 0.95 -4.71
CA THR A 93 8.04 2.41 -4.71
C THR A 93 6.63 2.68 -4.22
N ALA A 94 6.51 3.33 -3.09
CA ALA A 94 5.25 3.61 -2.42
C ALA A 94 4.85 5.07 -2.62
N ARG A 95 3.55 5.33 -2.80
CA ARG A 95 2.95 6.66 -2.87
C ARG A 95 1.84 6.76 -1.84
N VAL A 96 1.95 7.71 -0.92
CA VAL A 96 1.00 7.93 0.19
C VAL A 96 -0.10 8.90 -0.22
N GLY A 97 -1.33 8.67 0.23
CA GLY A 97 -2.47 9.57 0.01
C GLY A 97 -3.15 9.42 -1.36
N VAL A 98 -2.63 8.56 -2.23
CA VAL A 98 -3.22 8.23 -3.53
C VAL A 98 -3.98 6.91 -3.45
N ALA A 99 -5.11 6.92 -2.75
CA ALA A 99 -6.03 5.80 -2.78
C ALA A 99 -6.93 5.90 -4.02
N GLU A 100 -6.43 5.55 -5.20
CA GLU A 100 -7.32 5.19 -6.31
C GLU A 100 -7.93 3.81 -6.04
N PHE A 101 -8.78 3.74 -5.02
CA PHE A 101 -9.81 2.72 -4.95
C PHE A 101 -10.99 3.27 -5.74
N GLU A 102 -11.28 2.64 -6.89
CA GLU A 102 -12.47 2.91 -7.68
C GLU A 102 -13.67 3.17 -6.77
N ARG A 103 -14.12 4.42 -6.70
CA ARG A 103 -15.46 4.76 -6.20
C ARG A 103 -16.49 4.29 -7.24
N SER A 104 -16.55 2.99 -7.49
CA SER A 104 -17.66 2.35 -8.18
C SER A 104 -18.49 1.56 -7.18
N ALA A 105 -19.02 2.30 -6.21
CA ALA A 105 -20.20 1.92 -5.45
C ALA A 105 -21.07 3.19 -5.32
N ALA A 106 -21.51 3.70 -6.47
CA ALA A 106 -22.69 4.55 -6.56
C ALA A 106 -23.77 3.71 -7.23
N CYS A 107 -24.80 3.40 -6.43
CA CYS A 107 -26.15 2.88 -6.72
C CYS A 107 -26.43 2.18 -8.05
#